data_AF-A0A3N5W737-F1
#
_entry.id   AF-A0A3N5W737-F1
#
_cell.length_a   1.000
_cell.length_b   1.000
_cell.length_c   1.000
_cell.angle_alpha   90.00
_cell.angle_beta   90.00
_cell.angle_gamma   90.00
#
_symmetry.space_group_name_H-M   'P 1'
#
loop_
_entity.id
_entity.type
_entity.pdbx_description
1 polymer ?
#
loop_
_entity_poly.entity_id
_entity_poly.type
_entity_poly.pdbx_seq_one_letter_code
_entity_poly.pdbx_strand_id
1 'polypeptide(L)' 'DQQPRVINGFSELILELYGPERGAHARSAVGMASLPFNLPVEIEAEVEIR' A
#
# COMPACT_ATOMS: atom_id res chain seq x y z
N ASP A 1 11.02 -12.78 5.32
CA ASP A 1 9.71 -12.36 5.89
C ASP A 1 9.64 -10.92 6.41
N GLN A 2 10.47 -9.98 5.94
CA GLN A 2 10.32 -8.56 6.31
C GLN A 2 9.57 -7.73 5.26
N GLN A 3 9.45 -8.25 4.03
CA GLN A 3 8.86 -7.50 2.90
C GLN A 3 7.47 -6.91 3.19
N PRO A 4 6.53 -7.59 3.90
CA PRO A 4 5.22 -7.01 4.15
C PRO A 4 5.25 -5.67 4.92
N ARG A 5 6.30 -5.42 5.71
CA ARG A 5 6.44 -4.18 6.50
C ARG A 5 6.74 -2.96 5.64
N VAL A 6 7.31 -3.12 4.44
CA VAL A 6 7.63 -2.00 3.55
C VAL A 6 6.36 -1.23 3.16
N ILE A 7 5.23 -1.93 3.01
CA ILE A 7 3.93 -1.34 2.64
C ILE A 7 3.27 -0.60 3.82
N ASN A 8 3.79 -0.69 5.05
CA ASN A 8 3.27 0.12 6.16
C ASN A 8 3.38 1.61 5.90
N GLY A 9 4.43 2.07 5.21
CA GLY A 9 4.56 3.50 4.89
C GLY A 9 3.41 4.03 4.04
N PHE A 10 2.90 3.23 3.09
CA PHE A 10 1.70 3.59 2.33
C PHE A 10 0.47 3.63 3.23
N SER A 11 0.26 2.59 4.04
CA SER A 11 -0.92 2.52 4.90
C SER A 11 -0.95 3.66 5.94
N GLU A 12 0.19 3.99 6.53
CA GLU A 12 0.35 5.11 7.46
C GLU A 12 0.04 6.44 6.79
N LEU A 13 0.56 6.68 5.57
CA LEU A 13 0.31 7.91 4.81
C LEU A 13 -1.19 8.07 4.47
N ILE A 14 -1.86 7.02 4.01
CA ILE A 14 -3.29 7.09 3.67
C ILE A 14 -4.14 7.37 4.92
N LEU A 15 -3.79 6.75 6.05
CA LEU A 15 -4.47 7.03 7.32
C LEU A 15 -4.22 8.45 7.83
N GLU A 16 -3.00 8.97 7.67
CA GLU A 16 -2.65 10.35 8.03
C GLU A 16 -3.46 11.36 7.20
N LEU A 17 -3.59 11.13 5.90
CA LEU A 17 -4.27 12.05 4.98
C LEU A 17 -5.80 12.01 5.09
N TYR A 18 -6.39 10.82 5.28
CA TYR A 18 -7.85 10.61 5.19
C TYR A 18 -8.52 10.22 6.50
N GLY A 19 -7.74 10.04 7.57
CA GLY A 19 -8.22 9.57 8.87
C GLY A 19 -8.64 8.09 8.87
N PRO A 20 -8.94 7.52 10.04
CA PRO A 20 -9.25 6.10 10.17
C PRO A 20 -10.58 5.70 9.52
N GLU A 21 -11.56 6.59 9.40
CA GLU A 21 -12.87 6.25 8.82
C GLU A 21 -12.84 6.09 7.29
N ARG A 22 -12.08 6.94 6.58
CA ARG A 22 -11.98 6.90 5.10
C ARG A 22 -10.70 6.26 4.61
N GLY A 23 -9.63 6.36 5.37
CA GLY A 23 -8.31 5.86 5.01
C GLY A 23 -8.07 4.40 5.41
N ALA A 24 -8.91 3.78 6.26
CA ALA A 24 -8.77 2.36 6.56
C ALA A 24 -9.10 1.52 5.33
N HIS A 25 -8.20 0.60 4.98
CA HIS A 25 -8.30 -0.22 3.76
C HIS A 25 -7.83 -1.66 4.02
N ALA A 26 -8.41 -2.60 3.28
CA ALA A 26 -7.82 -3.92 3.12
C ALA A 26 -6.54 -3.81 2.25
N ARG A 27 -5.58 -4.71 2.45
CA ARG A 27 -4.36 -4.75 1.64
C ARG A 27 -3.78 -6.15 1.51
N SER A 28 -3.00 -6.33 0.44
CA SER A 28 -2.06 -7.44 0.27
C SER A 28 -0.64 -6.89 0.19
N ALA A 29 0.31 -7.57 0.83
CA ALA A 29 1.72 -7.18 0.79
C ALA A 29 2.58 -8.44 0.59
N VAL A 30 3.06 -8.64 -0.64
CA VAL A 30 3.77 -9.84 -1.07
C VAL A 30 5.11 -9.48 -1.70
N GLY A 31 6.12 -10.34 -1.51
CA GLY A 31 7.40 -10.17 -2.18
C GLY A 31 7.34 -10.64 -3.63
N MET A 32 7.93 -9.86 -4.53
CA MET A 32 8.05 -10.20 -5.95
C MET A 32 9.52 -10.44 -6.31
N ALA A 33 9.77 -11.30 -7.30
CA ALA A 33 11.13 -11.53 -7.80
C ALA A 33 11.69 -10.31 -8.56
N SER A 34 10.81 -9.58 -9.25
CA SER A 34 11.14 -8.34 -9.98
C SER A 34 9.87 -7.54 -10.25
N LEU A 35 10.01 -6.22 -10.41
CA LEU A 35 8.95 -5.32 -10.87
C LEU A 35 9.38 -4.63 -12.18
N PRO A 36 8.42 -4.14 -13.00
CA PRO A 36 8.72 -3.31 -14.16
C PRO A 36 9.63 -2.13 -13.80
N PHE A 37 10.50 -1.74 -14.75
CA PHE A 37 11.45 -0.63 -14.59
C PHE A 37 12.43 -0.77 -13.41
N ASN A 38 12.59 -1.98 -12.86
CA ASN A 38 13.42 -2.23 -11.68
C ASN A 38 12.97 -1.39 -10.46
N LEU A 39 11.66 -1.17 -10.32
CA LEU A 39 11.09 -0.46 -9.17
C LEU A 39 11.22 -1.30 -7.90
N PRO A 40 11.42 -0.67 -6.72
CA PRO A 40 11.50 -1.39 -5.45
C PRO A 40 10.14 -1.79 -4.90
N VAL A 41 9.09 -1.03 -5.22
CA VAL A 41 7.71 -1.20 -4.73
C VAL A 41 6.75 -0.74 -5.82
N GLU A 42 5.66 -1.47 -5.98
CA GLU A 42 4.49 -1.10 -6.80
C GLU A 42 3.25 -1.22 -5.90
N ILE A 43 2.33 -0.25 -6.00
CA ILE A 43 1.10 -0.20 -5.21
C ILE A 43 -0.06 0.04 -6.15
N GLU A 44 -1.09 -0.80 -6.03
CA GLU A 44 -2.37 -0.66 -6.69
C GLU A 44 -3.47 -0.48 -5.63
N ALA A 45 -4.48 0.32 -5.94
CA ALA A 45 -5.61 0.57 -5.07
C ALA A 45 -6.91 0.70 -5.87
N GLU A 46 -7.98 0.16 -5.29
CA GLU A 46 -9.35 0.42 -5.72
C GLU A 46 -10.02 1.35 -4.72
N VAL A 47 -10.71 2.38 -5.20
CA VAL A 47 -11.34 3.39 -4.35
C VAL A 47 -12.77 3.66 -4.77
N GLU A 48 -13.66 3.82 -3.77
CA GLU A 48 -15.01 4.29 -3.99
C GLU A 48 -14.99 5.82 -4.17
N ILE A 49 -15.64 6.31 -5.23
CA ILE A 49 -15.84 7.74 -5.51
C ILE A 49 -17.33 8.04 -5.43
N ARG A 50 -17.69 9.23 -4.90
CA ARG A 50 -19.07 9.73 -4.84
C ARG A 50 -19.35 10.72 -5.95
#